data_AF-A0A497R1R0-F1
#
_entry.id   AF-A0A497R1R0-F1
#
_cell.length_a   1.000
_cell.length_b   1.000
_cell.length_c   1.000
_cell.angle_alpha   90.00
_cell.angle_beta   90.00
_cell.angle_gamma   90.00
#
_symmetry.space_group_name_H-M   'P 1'
#
loop_
_entity.id
_entity.type
_entity.pdbx_description
1 polymer ?
#
loop_
_entity_poly.entity_id
_entity_poly.type
_entity_poly.pdbx_seq_one_letter_code
_entity_poly.pdbx_strand_id
1 'polypeptide(L)'
;MTKANNATIIQLKSFLAPHIPEQLLESLPKRWWFLGDIVLFSLPRELIPYGEIIGKAFLQVLSKPVRSVLGKIGPTTAIIREPQYHLLAGDPNTETIHKELGCLFKLDAAKLTFSPGNHGERTRLVQITS
;
A
#
# COMPACT_ATOMS: atom_id res chain seq x y z
N MET A 1 -9.10 7.48 3.36
CA MET A 1 -7.69 7.81 3.01
C MET A 1 -6.93 8.06 4.31
N THR A 2 -6.01 7.19 4.70
CA THR A 2 -5.11 7.52 5.82
C THR A 2 -4.06 8.47 5.26
N LYS A 3 -4.12 9.76 5.59
CA LYS A 3 -2.94 10.63 5.40
C LYS A 3 -1.84 10.02 6.25
N ALA A 4 -0.64 9.89 5.69
CA ALA A 4 0.51 9.45 6.47
C ALA A 4 0.62 10.34 7.71
N ASN A 5 0.67 9.71 8.88
CA ASN A 5 0.97 10.44 10.10
C ASN A 5 2.45 10.83 10.03
N ASN A 6 2.78 12.11 10.28
CA ASN A 6 4.16 12.58 10.32
C ASN A 6 5.02 11.73 11.26
N ALA A 7 4.45 11.23 12.37
CA ALA A 7 5.14 10.32 13.28
C ALA A 7 5.59 9.01 12.60
N THR A 8 4.72 8.39 11.80
CA THR A 8 5.03 7.15 11.07
C THR A 8 6.15 7.38 10.05
N ILE A 9 6.14 8.53 9.34
CA ILE A 9 7.20 8.86 8.39
C ILE A 9 8.55 9.01 9.10
N ILE A 10 8.57 9.69 10.26
CA ILE A 10 9.78 9.86 11.06
C ILE A 10 10.33 8.49 11.51
N GLN A 11 9.46 7.60 11.99
CA GLN A 11 9.84 6.25 12.39
C GLN A 11 10.36 5.41 11.22
N LEU A 12 9.72 5.48 10.04
CA LEU A 12 10.20 4.82 8.82
C LEU A 12 11.61 5.31 8.44
N LYS A 13 11.82 6.64 8.43
CA LYS A 13 13.14 7.22 8.15
C LYS A 13 14.18 6.75 9.16
N SER A 14 13.85 6.75 10.46
CA SER A 14 14.75 6.27 11.51
C SER A 14 15.14 4.80 11.33
N PHE A 15 14.18 3.94 10.94
CA PHE A 15 14.44 2.52 10.72
C PHE A 15 15.30 2.28 9.47
N LEU A 16 15.12 3.08 8.43
CA LEU A 16 15.77 2.88 7.12
C LEU A 16 17.10 3.63 6.95
N ALA A 17 17.36 4.67 7.75
CA ALA A 17 18.60 5.45 7.71
C ALA A 17 19.90 4.62 7.72
N PRO A 18 20.04 3.52 8.50
CA PRO A 18 21.26 2.70 8.46
C PRO A 18 21.37 1.80 7.22
N HIS A 19 20.32 1.68 6.40
CA HIS A 19 20.24 0.71 5.31
C HIS A 19 20.08 1.33 3.92
N ILE A 20 19.65 2.59 3.85
CA ILE A 20 19.34 3.29 2.61
C ILE A 20 20.11 4.62 2.60
N PRO A 21 20.75 5.01 1.48
CA PRO A 21 21.36 6.33 1.34
C PRO A 21 20.41 7.48 1.69
N GLU A 22 20.92 8.50 2.38
CA GLU A 22 20.13 9.63 2.87
C GLU A 22 19.33 10.32 1.75
N GLN A 23 19.92 10.46 0.56
CA GLN A 23 19.29 11.07 -0.60
C GLN A 23 18.01 10.33 -1.03
N LEU A 24 17.94 9.02 -0.81
CA LEU A 24 16.79 8.19 -1.19
C LEU A 24 15.70 8.14 -0.09
N LEU A 25 16.02 8.53 1.15
CA LEU A 25 15.03 8.58 2.24
C LEU A 25 13.94 9.62 1.99
N GLU A 26 14.23 10.68 1.24
CA GLU A 26 13.24 11.69 0.85
C GLU A 26 12.25 11.18 -0.21
N SER A 27 12.63 10.15 -0.96
CA SER A 27 11.79 9.47 -1.94
C SER A 27 10.86 8.43 -1.31
N LEU A 28 10.90 8.23 0.02
CA LEU A 28 10.02 7.24 0.66
C LEU A 28 8.53 7.51 0.38
N PRO A 29 7.71 6.45 0.23
CA PRO A 29 6.28 6.60 -0.02
C PRO A 29 5.58 7.40 1.10
N LYS A 30 5.03 8.57 0.74
CA LYS A 30 4.30 9.45 1.67
C LYS A 30 2.82 9.11 1.80
N ARG A 31 2.34 8.14 1.03
CA ARG A 31 0.94 7.71 1.00
C ARG A 31 0.88 6.21 0.78
N TRP A 32 -0.01 5.56 1.52
CA TRP A 32 -0.30 4.15 1.42
C TRP A 32 -1.76 3.91 1.76
N TRP A 33 -2.24 2.72 1.42
CA TRP A 33 -3.61 2.31 1.64
C TRP A 33 -3.65 0.95 2.32
N PHE A 34 -4.67 0.76 3.14
CA PHE A 34 -5.00 -0.53 3.70
C PHE A 34 -6.09 -1.16 2.85
N LEU A 35 -5.83 -2.36 2.35
CA LEU A 35 -6.82 -3.24 1.75
C LEU A 35 -6.95 -4.45 2.68
N GLY A 36 -7.94 -4.39 3.58
CA GLY A 36 -8.03 -5.34 4.68
C GLY A 36 -6.80 -5.27 5.58
N ASP A 37 -6.10 -6.39 5.72
CA ASP A 37 -4.86 -6.58 6.47
C ASP A 37 -3.58 -6.39 5.63
N ILE A 38 -3.70 -5.86 4.41
CA ILE A 38 -2.60 -5.65 3.47
C ILE A 38 -2.36 -4.17 3.23
N VAL A 39 -1.09 -3.75 3.18
CA VAL A 39 -0.69 -2.38 2.84
C VAL A 39 -0.22 -2.28 1.40
N LEU A 40 -0.73 -1.28 0.70
CA LEU A 40 -0.42 -0.99 -0.70
C LEU A 40 0.16 0.42 -0.83
N PHE A 41 1.24 0.57 -1.60
CA PHE A 41 1.75 1.88 -2.01
C PHE A 41 2.48 1.81 -3.35
N SER A 42 2.76 2.96 -3.95
CA SER A 42 3.64 3.05 -5.12
C SER A 42 5.09 3.09 -4.66
N LEU A 43 5.94 2.21 -5.22
CA LEU A 43 7.37 2.19 -4.92
C LEU A 43 8.13 2.92 -6.05
N PRO A 44 8.81 4.04 -5.75
CA PRO A 44 9.68 4.73 -6.71
C PRO A 44 10.78 3.82 -7.25
N ARG A 45 11.21 4.06 -8.49
CA ARG A 45 12.18 3.18 -9.18
C ARG A 45 13.50 3.10 -8.44
N GLU A 46 13.98 4.22 -7.90
CA GLU A 46 15.21 4.28 -7.11
C GLU A 46 15.17 3.43 -5.82
N LEU A 47 13.97 3.12 -5.32
CA LEU A 47 13.76 2.37 -4.09
C LEU A 47 13.50 0.88 -4.31
N ILE A 48 13.40 0.42 -5.57
CA ILE A 48 13.21 -1.00 -5.91
C ILE A 48 14.27 -1.90 -5.24
N PRO A 49 15.58 -1.58 -5.27
CA PRO A 49 16.60 -2.43 -4.63
C PRO A 49 16.41 -2.58 -3.11
N TYR A 50 15.71 -1.62 -2.48
CA TYR A 50 15.45 -1.58 -1.04
C TYR A 50 14.04 -2.07 -0.69
N GLY A 51 13.29 -2.60 -1.66
CA GLY A 51 11.89 -2.96 -1.50
C GLY A 51 11.63 -3.86 -0.28
N GLU A 52 12.44 -4.89 -0.08
CA GLU A 52 12.28 -5.82 1.04
C GLU A 52 12.42 -5.14 2.41
N ILE A 53 13.46 -4.32 2.59
CA ILE A 53 13.70 -3.65 3.88
C ILE A 53 12.69 -2.55 4.14
N ILE A 54 12.23 -1.86 3.09
CA ILE A 54 11.12 -0.92 3.18
C ILE A 54 9.85 -1.66 3.63
N GLY A 55 9.53 -2.81 3.02
CA GLY A 55 8.40 -3.64 3.42
C GLY A 55 8.44 -4.02 4.90
N LYS A 56 9.61 -4.49 5.38
CA LYS A 56 9.82 -4.81 6.81
C LYS A 56 9.63 -3.59 7.71
N ALA A 57 10.13 -2.42 7.31
CA ALA A 57 9.95 -1.19 8.07
C ALA A 57 8.47 -0.84 8.23
N PHE A 58 7.66 -0.98 7.17
CA PHE A 58 6.22 -0.78 7.25
C PHE A 58 5.54 -1.77 8.21
N LEU A 59 5.89 -3.05 8.17
CA LEU A 59 5.34 -4.05 9.11
C LEU A 59 5.65 -3.73 10.57
N GLN A 60 6.82 -3.14 10.86
CA GLN A 60 7.22 -2.79 12.22
C GLN A 60 6.62 -1.47 12.73
N VAL A 61 6.53 -0.46 11.86
CA VAL A 61 6.19 0.91 12.28
C VAL A 61 4.68 1.17 12.28
N LEU A 62 3.91 0.40 11.51
CA LEU A 62 2.46 0.62 11.44
C LEU A 62 1.76 0.20 12.73
N SER A 63 0.89 1.08 13.22
CA SER A 63 0.12 0.86 14.46
C SER A 63 -1.01 -0.16 14.34
N LYS A 64 -1.33 -0.60 13.12
CA LYS A 64 -2.35 -1.61 12.85
C LYS A 64 -1.68 -2.92 12.46
N PRO A 65 -2.23 -4.07 12.85
CA PRO A 65 -1.74 -5.36 12.39
C PRO A 65 -1.87 -5.43 10.87
N VAL A 66 -0.74 -5.61 10.20
CA VAL A 66 -0.62 -5.78 8.76
C VAL A 66 0.10 -7.09 8.53
N ARG A 67 -0.46 -7.93 7.67
CA ARG A 67 0.10 -9.23 7.35
C ARG A 67 1.16 -9.13 6.25
N SER A 68 0.90 -8.27 5.26
CA SER A 68 1.74 -8.15 4.07
C SER A 68 1.80 -6.71 3.56
N VAL A 69 2.93 -6.36 2.96
CA VAL A 69 3.18 -5.05 2.34
C VAL A 69 3.51 -5.27 0.87
N LEU A 70 2.77 -4.60 -0.02
CA LEU A 70 2.97 -4.71 -1.46
C LEU A 70 3.28 -3.33 -2.07
N GLY A 71 4.26 -3.31 -2.96
CA GLY A 71 4.68 -2.14 -3.71
C GLY A 71 4.23 -2.24 -5.16
N LYS A 72 3.56 -1.22 -5.68
CA LYS A 72 3.33 -1.07 -7.11
C LYS A 72 4.64 -0.60 -7.76
N ILE A 73 5.17 -1.41 -8.66
CA ILE A 73 6.39 -1.11 -9.41
C ILE A 73 6.00 -0.78 -10.84
N GLY A 74 6.32 0.43 -11.31
CA GLY A 74 6.08 0.84 -12.71
C GLY A 74 4.61 1.18 -13.06
N PRO A 75 4.38 1.63 -14.31
CA PRO A 75 3.04 1.89 -14.82
C PRO A 75 2.30 0.57 -15.07
N THR A 76 0.97 0.62 -15.07
CA THR A 76 0.13 -0.51 -15.49
C THR A 76 0.32 -0.71 -17.00
N THR A 77 1.13 -1.68 -17.42
CA THR A 77 1.44 -1.97 -18.82
C THR A 77 0.69 -3.20 -19.31
N ALA A 78 -0.51 -3.01 -19.87
CA ALA A 78 -1.17 -3.92 -20.81
C ALA A 78 -2.60 -3.41 -21.15
N ILE A 79 -3.16 -3.90 -22.27
CA ILE A 79 -4.58 -3.75 -22.66
C ILE A 79 -5.50 -4.40 -21.60
N ILE A 80 -4.98 -5.40 -20.91
CA ILE A 80 -5.55 -6.03 -19.71
C ILE A 80 -4.86 -5.34 -18.52
N ARG A 81 -5.61 -4.64 -17.67
CA ARG A 81 -5.06 -3.84 -16.55
C ARG A 81 -4.58 -4.72 -15.39
N GLU A 82 -3.60 -5.58 -15.64
CA GLU A 82 -2.94 -6.35 -14.61
C GLU A 82 -2.10 -5.41 -13.73
N PRO A 83 -2.40 -5.30 -12.44
CA PRO A 83 -1.68 -4.44 -11.53
C PRO A 83 -0.45 -5.19 -11.04
N GLN A 84 0.71 -4.58 -11.21
CA GLN A 84 1.99 -5.14 -10.80
C GLN A 84 2.31 -4.76 -9.35
N TYR A 85 1.46 -5.17 -8.40
CA TYR A 85 1.81 -5.12 -6.99
C TYR A 85 2.72 -6.29 -6.65
N HIS A 86 3.91 -5.99 -6.16
CA HIS A 86 4.90 -6.98 -5.76
C HIS A 86 4.93 -7.06 -4.23
N LEU A 87 5.00 -8.28 -3.70
CA LEU A 87 5.23 -8.50 -2.28
C LEU A 87 6.60 -7.95 -1.90
N LEU A 88 6.62 -7.04 -0.93
CA LEU A 88 7.85 -6.48 -0.36
C LEU A 88 8.21 -7.19 0.94
N ALA A 89 7.23 -7.47 1.79
CA ALA A 89 7.42 -8.21 3.04
C ALA A 89 6.11 -8.82 3.53
N GLY A 90 6.23 -9.84 4.39
CA GLY A 90 5.11 -10.48 5.07
C GLY A 90 4.67 -11.79 4.42
N ASP A 91 3.41 -12.15 4.62
CA ASP A 91 2.83 -13.40 4.09
C ASP A 91 2.69 -13.34 2.56
N PRO A 92 3.15 -14.36 1.79
CA PRO A 92 2.94 -14.44 0.36
C PRO A 92 1.49 -14.64 -0.07
N ASN A 93 0.60 -15.07 0.83
CA ASN A 93 -0.83 -15.08 0.55
C ASN A 93 -1.37 -13.64 0.56
N THR A 94 -1.76 -13.15 -0.62
CA THR A 94 -2.28 -11.79 -0.84
C THR A 94 -3.81 -11.73 -0.88
N GLU A 95 -4.52 -12.82 -0.58
CA GLU A 95 -5.97 -12.81 -0.39
C GLU A 95 -6.37 -12.11 0.91
N THR A 96 -7.30 -11.16 0.83
CA THR A 96 -7.77 -10.38 1.98
C THR A 96 -9.28 -10.12 1.90
N ILE A 97 -9.84 -9.64 3.01
CA ILE A 97 -11.23 -9.19 3.09
C ILE A 97 -11.23 -7.67 3.27
N HIS A 98 -11.71 -6.96 2.26
CA HIS A 98 -11.93 -5.52 2.35
C HIS A 98 -13.38 -5.23 2.73
N LYS A 99 -13.56 -4.38 3.76
CA LYS A 99 -14.88 -3.89 4.16
C LYS A 99 -15.07 -2.47 3.64
N GLU A 100 -16.08 -2.28 2.81
CA GLU A 100 -16.46 -0.97 2.27
C GLU A 100 -17.97 -0.88 2.15
N LEU A 101 -18.57 0.23 2.61
CA LEU A 101 -20.00 0.53 2.46
C LEU A 101 -20.94 -0.60 2.95
N GLY A 102 -20.57 -1.28 4.05
CA GLY A 102 -21.36 -2.38 4.60
C GLY A 102 -21.15 -3.74 3.91
N CYS A 103 -20.44 -3.78 2.79
CA CYS A 103 -20.13 -5.00 2.05
C CYS A 103 -18.75 -5.55 2.43
N LEU A 104 -18.59 -6.87 2.28
CA LEU A 104 -17.32 -7.58 2.42
C LEU A 104 -16.89 -8.10 1.05
N PHE A 105 -15.67 -7.77 0.65
CA PHE A 105 -15.09 -8.18 -0.62
C PHE A 105 -13.88 -9.07 -0.35
N LYS A 106 -13.96 -10.35 -0.74
CA LYS A 106 -12.81 -11.24 -0.77
C LYS A 106 -12.02 -11.00 -2.07
N LEU A 107 -10.77 -10.59 -1.95
CA LEU A 107 -9.99 -10.03 -3.05
C LEU A 107 -8.53 -10.47 -2.96
N ASP A 108 -7.85 -10.61 -4.10
CA ASP A 108 -6.40 -10.78 -4.16
C ASP A 108 -5.73 -9.43 -4.45
N ALA A 109 -5.02 -8.89 -3.45
CA ALA A 109 -4.41 -7.57 -3.49
C ALA A 109 -3.29 -7.44 -4.54
N ALA A 110 -2.65 -8.55 -4.93
CA ALA A 110 -1.60 -8.55 -5.94
C ALA A 110 -2.16 -8.51 -7.37
N LYS A 111 -3.41 -8.97 -7.57
CA LYS A 111 -4.00 -9.19 -8.90
C LYS A 111 -5.04 -8.14 -9.32
N LEU A 112 -5.39 -7.19 -8.47
CA LEU A 112 -6.41 -6.17 -8.75
C LEU A 112 -5.91 -4.72 -8.69
N THR A 113 -6.54 -3.85 -9.49
CA THR A 113 -6.20 -2.43 -9.49
C THR A 113 -7.00 -1.78 -8.39
N PHE A 114 -6.33 -1.36 -7.32
CA PHE A 114 -6.98 -0.67 -6.22
C PHE A 114 -6.95 0.85 -6.42
N SER A 115 -8.12 1.45 -6.60
CA SER A 115 -8.31 2.92 -6.77
C SER A 115 -9.09 3.49 -5.57
N PRO A 116 -8.42 3.73 -4.44
CA PRO A 116 -9.05 4.20 -3.20
C PRO A 116 -9.61 5.63 -3.27
N GLY A 117 -9.22 6.41 -4.29
CA GLY A 117 -9.74 7.76 -4.51
C GLY A 117 -11.24 7.83 -4.84
N ASN A 118 -11.79 6.74 -5.36
CA ASN A 118 -13.18 6.71 -5.85
C ASN A 118 -14.20 6.42 -4.72
N HIS A 119 -13.73 6.24 -3.47
CA HIS A 119 -14.62 5.95 -2.34
C HIS A 119 -15.70 7.02 -2.15
N GLY A 120 -15.34 8.31 -2.29
CA GLY A 120 -16.31 9.40 -2.14
C GLY A 120 -17.41 9.38 -3.21
N GLU A 121 -17.06 9.04 -4.45
CA GLU A 121 -18.04 8.88 -5.52
C GLU A 121 -18.95 7.69 -5.28
N ARG A 122 -18.40 6.55 -4.83
CA ARG A 122 -19.18 5.36 -4.47
C ARG A 122 -20.17 5.66 -3.34
N THR A 123 -19.74 6.36 -2.29
CA THR A 123 -20.63 6.78 -1.19
C THR A 123 -21.75 7.69 -1.70
N ARG A 124 -21.42 8.67 -2.54
CA ARG A 124 -22.42 9.57 -3.14
C ARG A 124 -23.46 8.81 -3.96
N LEU A 125 -23.06 7.82 -4.75
CA LEU A 125 -24.00 7.01 -5.54
C LEU A 125 -24.98 6.24 -4.65
N VAL A 126 -24.50 5.61 -3.58
CA VAL A 126 -25.38 4.90 -2.64
C VAL A 126 -26.44 5.84 -2.07
N GLN A 127 -26.06 7.06 -1.67
CA GLN A 127 -27.00 8.04 -1.10
C GLN A 127 -28.05 8.57 -2.08
N ILE A 128 -27.79 8.54 -3.39
CA ILE A 128 -28.74 9.02 -4.41
C ILE A 128 -29.81 7.96 -4.71
N THR A 129 -29.50 6.69 -4.49
CA THR A 129 -30.39 5.56 -4.83
C THR A 129 -31.14 4.98 -3.63
N SER A 130 -30.84 5.43 -2.41
CA SER A 130 -31.49 4.97 -1.18
C SER A 130 -32.64 5.87 -0.71
#